data_AF-A0AAE1Z5G9-F1
#
_entry.id   AF-A0AAE1Z5G9-F1
#
_cell.length_a   1.000
_cell.length_b   1.000
_cell.length_c   1.000
_cell.angle_alpha   90.00
_cell.angle_beta   90.00
_cell.angle_gamma   90.00
#
_symmetry.space_group_name_H-M   'P 1'
#
loop_
_entity.id
_entity.type
_entity.pdbx_description
1 polymer ?
#
loop_
_entity_poly.entity_id
_entity_poly.type
_entity_poly.pdbx_seq_one_letter_code
_entity_poly.pdbx_strand_id
1 'polypeptide(L)'
;TITSNALFRCEYFVSRLDCRILMANVCSVFFRFVALSFFIYIVYYTHQLFHGGEPFYFKNLAFLLRFLTILTISLQIIYYALATPLQYSKKLRMHSALYALAFTANLIVCIMFWAMFFIDKNLLVDESKLKLVPWWYNHACHTVGTPAIIFDAILRKPIIVPMKNAILLSLVYFGGYII
;
A
#
# COMPACT_ATOMS: atom_id res chain seq x y z
N THR A 1 19.52 9.52 48.49
CA THR A 1 19.48 10.59 47.46
C THR A 1 19.82 10.09 46.06
N ILE A 2 20.78 9.17 45.89
CA ILE A 2 21.14 8.62 44.56
C ILE A 2 20.04 7.71 43.98
N THR A 3 19.38 6.92 44.84
CA THR A 3 18.31 5.98 44.46
C THR A 3 17.01 6.68 44.00
N SER A 4 16.64 7.81 44.59
CA SER A 4 15.44 8.57 44.19
C SER A 4 15.61 9.23 42.82
N ASN A 5 16.81 9.71 42.49
CA ASN A 5 17.10 10.30 41.18
C ASN A 5 17.10 9.27 40.04
N ALA A 6 17.48 8.02 40.31
CA ALA A 6 17.45 6.94 39.32
C ALA A 6 16.01 6.49 39.02
N LEU A 7 15.17 6.36 40.06
CA LEU A 7 13.75 6.02 39.94
C LEU A 7 12.98 7.08 39.14
N PHE A 8 13.17 8.35 39.49
CA PHE A 8 12.52 9.47 38.78
C PHE A 8 12.92 9.54 37.30
N ARG A 9 14.19 9.28 36.99
CA ARG A 9 14.68 9.25 35.59
C ARG A 9 14.12 8.07 34.81
N CYS A 10 13.92 6.92 35.46
CA CYS A 10 13.29 5.74 34.88
C CYS A 10 11.80 5.97 34.58
N GLU A 11 11.04 6.48 35.55
CA GLU A 11 9.61 6.80 35.38
C GLU A 11 9.37 7.86 34.31
N TYR A 12 10.20 8.91 34.29
CA TYR A 12 10.13 9.94 33.25
C TYR A 12 10.47 9.39 31.85
N PHE A 13 11.42 8.46 31.75
CA PHE A 13 11.76 7.80 30.50
C PHE A 13 10.64 6.89 30.00
N VAL A 14 10.03 6.09 30.88
CA VAL A 14 8.88 5.22 30.58
C VAL A 14 7.68 6.07 30.13
N SER A 15 7.37 7.15 30.85
CA SER A 15 6.28 8.08 30.49
C SER A 15 6.49 8.73 29.11
N ARG A 16 7.71 9.16 28.78
CA ARG A 16 8.03 9.67 27.43
C ARG A 16 7.92 8.59 26.35
N LEU A 17 8.32 7.36 26.66
CA LEU A 17 8.26 6.24 25.72
C LEU A 17 6.80 5.89 25.40
N ASP A 18 5.96 5.81 26.43
CA ASP A 18 4.52 5.55 26.29
C ASP A 18 3.82 6.64 25.48
N CYS A 19 4.14 7.91 25.73
CA CYS A 19 3.59 9.03 24.97
C CYS A 19 3.99 8.98 23.47
N ARG A 20 5.26 8.64 23.16
CA ARG A 20 5.73 8.48 21.77
C ARG A 20 5.05 7.31 21.06
N ILE A 21 4.89 6.18 21.74
CA ILE A 21 4.21 4.99 21.19
C ILE A 21 2.73 5.31 20.94
N LEU A 22 2.06 5.96 21.89
CA LEU A 22 0.66 6.37 21.75
C LEU A 22 0.48 7.33 20.57
N MET A 23 1.34 8.33 20.43
CA MET A 23 1.30 9.29 19.32
C MET A 23 1.51 8.60 17.96
N ALA A 24 2.52 7.72 17.86
CA ALA A 24 2.75 6.94 16.63
C ALA A 24 1.54 6.05 16.26
N ASN A 25 0.84 5.52 17.25
CA ASN A 25 -0.37 4.72 17.04
C ASN A 25 -1.51 5.56 16.46
N VAL A 26 -1.79 6.73 17.07
CA VAL A 26 -2.83 7.64 16.59
C VAL A 26 -2.50 8.13 15.18
N CYS A 27 -1.26 8.54 14.92
CA CYS A 27 -0.81 8.96 13.59
C CYS A 27 -0.95 7.84 12.56
N SER A 28 -0.58 6.60 12.89
CA SER A 28 -0.71 5.46 11.98
C SER A 28 -2.17 5.12 11.69
N VAL A 29 -3.05 5.10 12.69
CA VAL A 29 -4.48 4.84 12.49
C VAL A 29 -5.11 5.91 11.59
N PHE A 30 -4.81 7.18 11.85
CA PHE A 30 -5.28 8.29 11.03
C PHE A 30 -4.76 8.19 9.59
N PHE A 31 -3.46 7.98 9.42
CA PHE A 31 -2.84 7.82 8.10
C PHE A 31 -3.47 6.68 7.31
N ARG A 32 -3.66 5.51 7.92
CA ARG A 32 -4.26 4.34 7.26
C ARG A 32 -5.70 4.57 6.86
N PHE A 33 -6.47 5.30 7.68
CA PHE A 33 -7.83 5.67 7.32
C PHE A 33 -7.84 6.59 6.09
N VAL A 34 -6.99 7.62 6.06
CA VAL A 34 -6.84 8.52 4.91
C VAL A 34 -6.39 7.74 3.66
N ALA A 35 -5.40 6.86 3.80
CA ALA A 35 -4.91 6.02 2.70
C ALA A 35 -6.00 5.08 2.17
N LEU A 36 -6.77 4.43 3.06
CA LEU A 36 -7.89 3.58 2.69
C LEU A 36 -8.94 4.37 1.90
N SER A 37 -9.36 5.53 2.40
CA SER A 37 -10.31 6.41 1.71
C SER A 37 -9.79 6.85 0.34
N PHE A 38 -8.49 7.17 0.24
CA PHE A 38 -7.85 7.53 -1.02
C PHE A 38 -7.91 6.38 -2.04
N PHE A 39 -7.53 5.15 -1.66
CA PHE A 39 -7.56 4.03 -2.61
C PHE A 39 -8.98 3.60 -2.98
N ILE A 40 -9.95 3.71 -2.07
CA ILE A 40 -11.37 3.53 -2.42
C ILE A 40 -11.81 4.59 -3.43
N TYR A 41 -11.43 5.85 -3.23
CA TYR A 41 -11.71 6.92 -4.18
C TYR A 41 -11.08 6.65 -5.55
N ILE A 42 -9.84 6.14 -5.60
CA ILE A 42 -9.22 5.75 -6.87
C ILE A 42 -10.06 4.69 -7.58
N VAL A 43 -10.53 3.64 -6.90
CA VAL A 43 -11.42 2.62 -7.51
C VAL A 43 -12.72 3.23 -8.02
N TYR A 44 -13.35 4.12 -7.24
CA TYR A 44 -14.54 4.84 -7.67
C TYR A 44 -14.26 5.69 -8.91
N TYR A 45 -13.16 6.44 -8.93
CA TYR A 45 -12.76 7.27 -10.06
C TYR A 45 -12.44 6.43 -11.29
N THR A 46 -11.78 5.28 -11.12
CA THR A 46 -11.58 4.29 -12.17
C THR A 46 -12.92 3.87 -12.78
N HIS A 47 -13.90 3.53 -11.95
CA HIS A 47 -15.23 3.16 -12.43
C HIS A 47 -15.88 4.31 -13.22
N GLN A 48 -15.82 5.55 -12.73
CA GLN A 48 -16.37 6.70 -13.45
C GLN A 48 -15.65 6.97 -14.78
N LEU A 49 -14.33 6.84 -14.81
CA LEU A 49 -13.50 7.12 -15.99
C LEU A 49 -13.72 6.10 -17.12
N PHE A 50 -13.93 4.83 -16.77
CA PHE A 50 -14.06 3.74 -17.76
C PHE A 50 -15.51 3.26 -17.99
N HIS A 51 -16.45 3.60 -17.09
CA HIS A 51 -17.84 3.12 -17.11
C HIS A 51 -18.88 4.22 -16.82
N GLY A 52 -18.56 5.50 -17.00
CA GLY A 52 -19.46 6.64 -16.75
C GLY A 52 -20.70 6.71 -17.67
N GLY A 53 -21.50 5.64 -17.73
CA GLY A 53 -22.76 5.51 -18.46
C GLY A 53 -23.03 4.14 -19.11
N GLU A 54 -21.99 3.33 -19.36
CA GLU A 54 -22.06 2.11 -20.19
C GLU A 54 -21.88 0.81 -19.38
N PRO A 55 -22.49 -0.31 -19.80
CA PRO A 55 -22.42 -1.58 -19.08
C PRO A 55 -20.99 -2.15 -18.99
N PHE A 56 -20.74 -3.01 -18.01
CA PHE A 56 -19.43 -3.57 -17.74
C PHE A 56 -18.95 -4.52 -18.86
N TYR A 57 -17.91 -4.12 -19.61
CA TYR A 57 -17.28 -4.96 -20.63
C TYR A 57 -15.98 -5.61 -20.12
N PHE A 58 -15.85 -6.92 -20.29
CA PHE A 58 -14.63 -7.68 -19.94
C PHE A 58 -13.35 -7.14 -20.60
N LYS A 59 -13.45 -6.50 -21.79
CA LYS A 59 -12.29 -5.89 -22.46
C LYS A 59 -11.69 -4.73 -21.67
N ASN A 60 -12.50 -3.95 -20.97
CA ASN A 60 -12.01 -2.86 -20.12
C ASN A 60 -11.32 -3.42 -18.87
N LEU A 61 -11.88 -4.48 -18.27
CA LEU A 61 -11.24 -5.20 -17.17
C LEU A 61 -9.87 -5.77 -17.59
N ALA A 62 -9.78 -6.40 -18.77
CA ALA A 62 -8.51 -6.93 -19.28
C ALA A 62 -7.45 -5.83 -19.48
N PHE A 63 -7.86 -4.64 -19.95
CA PHE A 63 -6.96 -3.49 -20.07
C PHE A 63 -6.46 -3.00 -18.69
N LEU A 64 -7.32 -2.98 -17.68
CA LEU A 64 -6.94 -2.57 -16.32
C LEU A 64 -6.14 -3.65 -15.57
N LEU A 65 -6.35 -4.93 -15.89
CA LEU A 65 -5.56 -6.05 -15.38
C LEU A 65 -4.19 -6.13 -16.04
N ARG A 66 -4.04 -5.67 -17.30
CA ARG A 66 -2.78 -5.68 -18.07
C ARG A 66 -1.59 -5.09 -17.31
N PHE A 67 -1.83 -4.12 -16.44
CA PHE A 67 -0.80 -3.42 -15.66
C PHE A 67 -0.83 -3.77 -14.16
N LEU A 68 -1.55 -4.83 -13.77
CA LEU A 68 -1.75 -5.28 -12.39
C LEU A 68 -2.35 -4.19 -11.45
N THR A 69 -2.89 -3.12 -12.02
CA THR A 69 -3.28 -1.92 -11.28
C THR A 69 -4.44 -2.19 -10.34
N ILE A 70 -5.50 -2.85 -10.83
CA ILE A 70 -6.65 -3.24 -9.99
C ILE A 70 -6.19 -4.18 -8.88
N LEU A 71 -5.40 -5.21 -9.20
CA LEU A 71 -4.92 -6.18 -8.22
C LEU A 71 -4.13 -5.50 -7.10
N THR A 72 -3.25 -4.57 -7.45
CA THR A 72 -2.41 -3.84 -6.51
C THR A 72 -3.24 -2.86 -5.66
N ILE A 73 -4.19 -2.13 -6.27
CA ILE A 73 -5.11 -1.24 -5.53
C ILE A 73 -6.01 -2.05 -4.59
N SER A 74 -6.55 -3.19 -5.02
CA SER A 74 -7.34 -4.08 -4.16
C SER A 74 -6.50 -4.59 -2.99
N LEU A 75 -5.24 -4.99 -3.23
CA LEU A 75 -4.33 -5.41 -2.17
C LEU A 75 -4.02 -4.26 -1.19
N GLN A 76 -3.90 -3.02 -1.66
CA GLN A 76 -3.75 -1.85 -0.79
C GLN A 76 -4.99 -1.61 0.08
N ILE A 77 -6.19 -1.70 -0.50
CA ILE A 77 -7.44 -1.59 0.27
C ILE A 77 -7.50 -2.66 1.36
N ILE A 78 -7.20 -3.92 1.02
CA ILE A 78 -7.15 -5.04 1.97
C ILE A 78 -6.12 -4.76 3.07
N TYR A 79 -4.93 -4.30 2.70
CA TYR A 79 -3.88 -3.96 3.65
C TYR A 79 -4.32 -2.88 4.63
N TYR A 80 -4.76 -1.71 4.15
CA TYR A 80 -5.12 -0.59 5.02
C TYR A 80 -6.37 -0.87 5.87
N ALA A 81 -7.32 -1.67 5.36
CA ALA A 81 -8.48 -2.11 6.13
C ALA A 81 -8.09 -3.08 7.27
N LEU A 82 -7.15 -4.00 7.03
CA LEU A 82 -6.78 -5.04 7.99
C LEU A 82 -5.60 -4.65 8.91
N ALA A 83 -4.78 -3.67 8.53
CA ALA A 83 -3.54 -3.36 9.24
C ALA A 83 -3.80 -2.96 10.71
N THR A 84 -4.80 -2.13 10.95
CA THR A 84 -5.17 -1.68 12.30
C THR A 84 -5.81 -2.82 13.12
N PRO A 85 -6.84 -3.54 12.65
CA PRO A 85 -7.40 -4.70 13.34
C PRO A 85 -6.38 -5.79 13.69
N LEU A 86 -5.48 -6.14 12.76
CA LEU A 86 -4.46 -7.16 12.98
C LEU A 86 -3.47 -6.74 14.07
N GLN A 87 -3.16 -5.44 14.17
CA GLN A 87 -2.31 -4.92 15.23
C GLN A 87 -2.99 -4.93 16.59
N TYR A 88 -4.26 -4.49 16.68
CA TYR A 88 -5.02 -4.55 17.94
C TYR A 88 -5.25 -5.99 18.42
N SER A 89 -5.44 -6.92 17.49
CA SER A 89 -5.56 -8.35 17.76
C SER A 89 -4.21 -9.04 18.04
N LYS A 90 -3.11 -8.29 18.12
CA LYS A 90 -1.74 -8.79 18.32
C LYS A 90 -1.27 -9.84 17.30
N LYS A 91 -1.89 -9.88 16.12
CA LYS A 91 -1.55 -10.79 15.00
C LYS A 91 -0.43 -10.22 14.13
N LEU A 92 0.71 -9.89 14.76
CA LEU A 92 1.81 -9.16 14.12
C LEU A 92 2.45 -9.89 12.94
N ARG A 93 2.48 -11.23 12.97
CA ARG A 93 2.96 -12.06 11.85
C ARG A 93 2.10 -11.90 10.60
N MET A 94 0.78 -11.90 10.76
CA MET A 94 -0.15 -11.71 9.64
C MET A 94 -0.06 -10.29 9.09
N HIS A 95 -0.01 -9.28 9.98
CA HIS A 95 0.21 -7.88 9.58
C HIS A 95 1.49 -7.73 8.75
N SER A 96 2.58 -8.34 9.20
CA SER A 96 3.88 -8.21 8.52
C SER A 96 3.96 -9.00 7.23
N ALA A 97 3.30 -10.16 7.14
CA ALA A 97 3.18 -10.91 5.88
C ALA A 97 2.35 -10.13 4.85
N LEU A 98 1.24 -9.52 5.27
CA LEU A 98 0.40 -8.68 4.41
C LEU A 98 1.14 -7.41 3.98
N TYR A 99 1.90 -6.79 4.89
CA TYR A 99 2.81 -5.70 4.55
C TYR A 99 3.83 -6.11 3.50
N ALA A 100 4.52 -7.24 3.69
CA ALA A 100 5.55 -7.69 2.75
C ALA A 100 4.98 -7.94 1.35
N LEU A 101 3.80 -8.56 1.26
CA LEU A 101 3.11 -8.77 -0.01
C LEU A 101 2.71 -7.44 -0.66
N ALA A 102 2.01 -6.58 0.07
CA ALA A 102 1.56 -5.28 -0.44
C ALA A 102 2.73 -4.38 -0.83
N PHE A 103 3.82 -4.37 -0.08
CA PHE A 103 5.02 -3.61 -0.39
C PHE A 103 5.67 -4.12 -1.68
N THR A 104 5.84 -5.44 -1.79
CA THR A 104 6.44 -6.06 -2.98
C THR A 104 5.63 -5.75 -4.24
N ALA A 105 4.29 -5.83 -4.15
CA ALA A 105 3.42 -5.51 -5.28
C ALA A 105 3.46 -4.05 -5.69
N ASN A 106 3.37 -3.12 -4.73
CA ASN A 106 3.50 -1.69 -5.03
C ASN A 106 4.87 -1.37 -5.64
N LEU A 107 5.95 -1.97 -5.12
CA LEU A 107 7.29 -1.74 -5.62
C LEU A 107 7.46 -2.25 -7.05
N ILE A 108 6.99 -3.46 -7.37
CA ILE A 108 7.05 -4.02 -8.72
C ILE A 108 6.27 -3.14 -9.70
N VAL A 109 5.03 -2.78 -9.38
CA VAL A 109 4.20 -1.92 -10.26
C VAL A 109 4.85 -0.55 -10.45
N CYS A 110 5.39 0.04 -9.39
CA CYS A 110 6.07 1.33 -9.47
C CYS A 110 7.31 1.26 -10.36
N ILE A 111 8.17 0.25 -10.17
CA ILE A 111 9.37 0.05 -11.01
C ILE A 111 8.97 -0.19 -12.47
N MET A 112 8.00 -1.06 -12.72
CA MET A 112 7.52 -1.35 -14.07
C MET A 112 6.96 -0.10 -14.75
N PHE A 113 6.15 0.69 -14.04
CA PHE A 113 5.59 1.94 -14.55
C PHE A 113 6.69 2.91 -14.97
N TRP A 114 7.66 3.18 -14.08
CA TRP A 114 8.77 4.09 -14.40
C TRP A 114 9.69 3.54 -15.49
N ALA A 115 9.97 2.25 -15.49
CA ALA A 115 10.78 1.61 -16.53
C ALA A 115 10.14 1.77 -17.91
N MET A 116 8.84 1.49 -18.04
CA MET A 116 8.12 1.71 -19.30
C MET A 116 8.05 3.20 -19.66
N PHE A 117 7.83 4.07 -18.68
CA PHE A 117 7.79 5.52 -18.90
C PHE A 117 9.10 6.07 -19.46
N PHE A 118 10.26 5.55 -19.01
CA PHE A 118 11.57 5.97 -19.50
C PHE A 118 11.98 5.31 -20.83
N ILE A 119 11.61 4.04 -21.06
CA ILE A 119 11.99 3.31 -22.28
C ILE A 119 11.15 3.78 -23.47
N ASP A 120 9.82 3.65 -23.36
CA ASP A 120 8.88 4.10 -24.38
C ASP A 120 7.48 4.23 -23.76
N LYS A 121 7.08 5.48 -23.55
CA LYS A 121 5.75 5.84 -23.01
C LYS A 121 4.59 5.26 -23.84
N ASN A 122 4.80 4.95 -25.12
CA ASN A 122 3.77 4.38 -25.97
C ASN A 122 3.47 2.92 -25.64
N LEU A 123 4.35 2.21 -24.93
CA LEU A 123 4.06 0.88 -24.40
C LEU A 123 3.00 0.90 -23.28
N LEU A 124 2.88 2.02 -22.54
CA LEU A 124 1.89 2.18 -21.48
C LEU A 124 0.51 2.40 -22.10
N VAL A 125 0.37 3.41 -22.95
CA VAL A 125 -0.89 3.79 -23.59
C VAL A 125 -0.56 4.54 -24.89
N ASP A 126 -1.28 4.26 -26.00
CA ASP A 126 -1.20 5.08 -27.22
C ASP A 126 -1.41 6.57 -26.88
N GLU A 127 -0.61 7.49 -27.43
CA GLU A 127 -0.70 8.93 -27.11
C GLU A 127 -2.14 9.50 -27.24
N SER A 128 -2.95 8.95 -28.15
CA SER A 128 -4.35 9.33 -28.36
C SER A 128 -5.26 9.00 -27.17
N LYS A 129 -4.98 7.91 -26.44
CA LYS A 129 -5.71 7.49 -25.23
C LYS A 129 -5.11 8.06 -23.96
N LEU A 130 -3.83 8.41 -23.97
CA LEU A 130 -3.11 9.00 -22.84
C LEU A 130 -3.66 10.39 -22.49
N LYS A 131 -4.20 11.12 -23.48
CA LYS A 131 -4.89 12.41 -23.28
C LYS A 131 -6.20 12.31 -22.50
N LEU A 132 -6.83 11.13 -22.45
CA LEU A 132 -8.12 10.94 -21.78
C LEU A 132 -7.96 10.63 -20.28
N VAL A 133 -6.79 10.14 -19.87
CA VAL A 133 -6.52 9.78 -18.48
C VAL A 133 -5.72 10.90 -17.81
N PRO A 134 -6.22 11.51 -16.72
CA PRO A 134 -5.47 12.56 -16.04
C PRO A 134 -4.11 12.06 -15.52
N TRP A 135 -3.07 12.89 -15.63
CA TRP A 135 -1.73 12.52 -15.18
C TRP A 135 -1.71 12.10 -13.70
N TRP A 136 -2.48 12.80 -12.87
CA TRP A 136 -2.47 12.59 -11.42
C TRP A 136 -3.02 11.21 -11.07
N TYR A 137 -3.99 10.73 -11.85
CA TYR A 137 -4.60 9.43 -11.65
C TYR A 137 -3.60 8.31 -11.99
N ASN A 138 -2.83 8.47 -13.08
CA ASN A 138 -1.76 7.51 -13.42
C ASN A 138 -0.74 7.41 -12.28
N HIS A 139 -0.26 8.53 -11.74
CA HIS A 139 0.66 8.50 -10.61
C HIS A 139 0.02 7.95 -9.33
N ALA A 140 -1.25 8.25 -9.06
CA ALA A 140 -2.00 7.69 -7.94
C ALA A 140 -2.08 6.16 -7.99
N CYS A 141 -2.30 5.62 -9.19
CA CYS A 141 -2.43 4.19 -9.41
C CYS A 141 -1.10 3.42 -9.35
N HIS A 142 -0.01 4.04 -9.84
CA HIS A 142 1.24 3.33 -10.10
C HIS A 142 2.41 3.73 -9.20
N THR A 143 2.40 4.93 -8.63
CA THR A 143 3.52 5.47 -7.86
C THR A 143 3.17 5.67 -6.39
N VAL A 144 1.99 6.20 -6.07
CA VAL A 144 1.64 6.65 -4.70
C VAL A 144 1.59 5.51 -3.67
N GLY A 145 1.29 4.27 -4.09
CA GLY A 145 1.21 3.14 -3.17
C GLY A 145 2.53 2.82 -2.46
N THR A 146 3.66 2.89 -3.16
CA THR A 146 5.00 2.59 -2.62
C THR A 146 5.44 3.53 -1.49
N PRO A 147 5.44 4.87 -1.65
CA PRO A 147 5.78 5.77 -0.56
C PRO A 147 4.74 5.70 0.58
N ALA A 148 3.45 5.49 0.28
CA ALA A 148 2.42 5.37 1.31
C ALA A 148 2.68 4.17 2.24
N ILE A 149 2.98 3.00 1.68
CA ILE A 149 3.23 1.80 2.49
C ILE A 149 4.57 1.88 3.24
N ILE A 150 5.60 2.52 2.67
CA ILE A 150 6.86 2.81 3.37
C ILE A 150 6.61 3.74 4.56
N PHE A 151 5.77 4.77 4.39
CA PHE A 151 5.41 5.68 5.47
C PHE A 151 4.72 4.95 6.63
N ASP A 152 3.78 4.03 6.35
CA ASP A 152 3.20 3.20 7.42
C ASP A 152 4.23 2.31 8.12
N ALA A 153 5.20 1.76 7.36
CA ALA A 153 6.28 0.96 7.91
C ALA A 153 7.17 1.76 8.87
N ILE A 154 7.44 3.03 8.57
CA ILE A 154 8.19 3.93 9.45
C ILE A 154 7.42 4.15 10.76
N LEU A 155 6.10 4.34 10.69
CA LEU A 155 5.25 4.55 11.86
C LEU A 155 5.10 3.31 12.75
N ARG A 156 5.01 2.10 12.16
CA ARG A 156 4.62 0.88 12.89
C ARG A 156 5.63 -0.26 12.91
N LYS A 157 6.72 -0.16 12.17
CA LYS A 157 7.85 -1.11 12.12
C LYS A 157 7.39 -2.58 12.06
N PRO A 158 7.05 -3.11 10.88
CA PRO A 158 6.66 -4.51 10.75
C PRO A 158 7.78 -5.45 11.22
N ILE A 159 7.41 -6.62 11.74
CA ILE A 159 8.39 -7.63 12.15
C ILE A 159 8.99 -8.31 10.91
N ILE A 160 10.21 -8.82 11.06
CA ILE A 160 10.89 -9.52 9.97
C ILE A 160 10.13 -10.81 9.65
N VAL A 161 9.66 -10.91 8.41
CA VAL A 161 9.03 -12.13 7.87
C VAL A 161 10.14 -13.00 7.26
N PRO A 162 10.14 -14.32 7.46
CA PRO A 162 11.09 -15.20 6.81
C PRO A 162 11.05 -15.04 5.29
N MET A 163 12.22 -14.85 4.66
CA MET A 163 12.34 -14.56 3.22
C MET A 163 11.64 -15.60 2.34
N LYS A 164 11.73 -16.88 2.70
CA LYS A 164 11.05 -17.98 1.98
C LYS A 164 9.54 -17.79 1.89
N ASN A 165 8.91 -17.31 2.97
CA ASN A 165 7.47 -17.11 3.02
C ASN A 165 7.06 -15.88 2.19
N ALA A 166 7.86 -14.82 2.24
CA ALA A 166 7.63 -13.61 1.44
C ALA A 166 7.75 -13.91 -0.07
N ILE A 167 8.77 -14.68 -0.46
CA ILE A 167 8.96 -15.13 -1.85
C ILE A 167 7.78 -16.01 -2.28
N LEU A 168 7.44 -17.04 -1.49
CA LEU A 168 6.32 -17.93 -1.82
C LEU A 168 5.01 -17.16 -1.98
N LEU A 169 4.70 -16.26 -1.04
CA LEU A 169 3.47 -15.47 -1.08
C LEU A 169 3.42 -14.55 -2.31
N SER A 170 4.56 -13.95 -2.67
CA SER A 170 4.70 -13.13 -3.88
C SER A 170 4.54 -13.99 -5.14
N LEU A 171 5.18 -15.16 -5.20
CA LEU A 171 5.06 -16.09 -6.32
C LEU A 171 3.63 -16.61 -6.50
N VAL A 172 2.88 -16.86 -5.42
CA VAL A 172 1.47 -17.24 -5.52
C VAL A 172 0.64 -16.07 -6.07
N TYR A 173 0.87 -14.86 -5.56
CA TYR A 173 0.14 -13.66 -5.97
C TYR A 173 0.40 -13.27 -7.43
N PHE A 174 1.67 -13.29 -7.88
CA PHE A 174 2.04 -12.97 -9.26
C PHE A 174 1.94 -14.17 -10.21
N GLY A 175 2.17 -15.39 -9.74
CA GLY A 175 2.10 -16.60 -10.55
C GLY A 175 0.70 -16.88 -11.07
N GLY A 176 -0.34 -16.46 -10.33
CA GLY A 176 -1.72 -16.48 -10.81
C GLY A 176 -1.98 -15.56 -12.02
N TYR A 177 -1.03 -14.69 -12.38
CA TYR A 177 -1.12 -13.79 -13.54
C TYR A 177 -0.42 -14.35 -14.80
N ILE A 178 0.37 -15.43 -14.66
CA ILE A 178 1.11 -16.05 -15.78
C ILE A 178 0.25 -17.12 -16.50
N ILE A 179 -0.91 -17.48 -15.94
CA ILE A 179 -1.88 -18.43 -16.49
C ILE A 179 -3.00 -17.66 -17.18
#